data_AF-A0A6L5X9L6-F1
#
_entry.id   AF-A0A6L5X9L6-F1
#
_cell.length_a   1.000
_cell.length_b   1.000
_cell.length_c   1.000
_cell.angle_alpha   90.00
_cell.angle_beta   90.00
_cell.angle_gamma   90.00
#
_symmetry.space_group_name_H-M   'P 1'
#
loop_
_entity.id
_entity.type
_entity.pdbx_description
1 polymer ?
#
loop_
_entity_poly.entity_id
_entity_poly.type
_entity_poly.pdbx_seq_one_letter_code
_entity_poly.pdbx_strand_id
1 'polypeptide(L)'
;MKIERMTEIETSDIEVGDRIHVAHYTATCQEITPKGALFLMDQYLDKRMPMNKKNTNKGGYAKSDLRRALQSVDVLKLFSGIREWMVPFDNGDLLRIPFAGELFDKLPSWCEPDDHEQWPLMRDRRNRLASRCGEYEWGWLQNKDKTSSTFFCSVYNGGDVGGWSASNFIGVRPVFQIATCREEAEMCHS
;
A
#
# COMPACT_ATOMS: atom_id res chain seq x y z
N MET A 1 -0.81 15.35 -33.26
CA MET A 1 -1.44 14.47 -32.26
C MET A 1 -0.34 13.77 -31.50
N LYS A 2 -0.42 13.72 -30.16
CA LYS A 2 0.52 12.95 -29.33
C LYS A 2 -0.18 11.64 -28.92
N ILE A 3 0.53 10.53 -28.99
CA ILE A 3 0.02 9.20 -28.66
C ILE A 3 0.99 8.57 -27.68
N GLU A 4 0.49 8.20 -26.51
CA GLU A 4 1.23 7.42 -25.52
C GLU A 4 0.91 5.95 -25.73
N ARG A 5 1.94 5.11 -25.80
CA ARG A 5 1.80 3.64 -25.86
C ARG A 5 2.52 3.04 -24.67
N MET A 6 1.95 1.97 -24.18
CA MET A 6 2.56 1.12 -23.20
C MET A 6 3.11 -0.12 -23.91
N THR A 7 4.33 -0.50 -23.57
CA THR A 7 5.00 -1.71 -24.03
C THR A 7 5.41 -2.51 -22.80
N GLU A 8 5.19 -3.82 -22.82
CA GLU A 8 5.71 -4.71 -21.79
C GLU A 8 7.11 -5.18 -22.21
N ILE A 9 8.06 -5.12 -21.28
CA ILE A 9 9.44 -5.54 -21.49
C ILE A 9 9.87 -6.44 -20.33
N GLU A 10 10.69 -7.44 -20.63
CA GLU A 10 11.33 -8.28 -19.61
C GLU A 10 12.65 -7.62 -19.23
N THR A 11 12.72 -7.08 -18.01
CA THR A 11 13.91 -6.40 -17.47
C THR A 11 14.01 -6.60 -15.97
N SER A 12 15.24 -6.58 -15.45
CA SER A 12 15.52 -6.51 -14.01
C SER A 12 15.77 -5.09 -13.51
N ASP A 13 15.89 -4.13 -14.43
CA ASP A 13 16.08 -2.72 -14.12
C ASP A 13 14.71 -2.09 -13.86
N ILE A 14 14.48 -1.70 -12.60
CA ILE A 14 13.21 -1.14 -12.13
C ILE A 14 13.39 0.34 -11.84
N GLU A 15 12.48 1.16 -12.36
CA GLU A 15 12.40 2.60 -12.14
C GLU A 15 11.09 3.00 -11.45
N VAL A 16 11.07 4.20 -10.84
CA VAL A 16 9.83 4.77 -10.29
C VAL A 16 8.84 5.01 -11.43
N GLY A 17 7.62 4.48 -11.28
CA GLY A 17 6.59 4.53 -12.31
C GLY A 17 6.46 3.25 -13.13
N ASP A 18 7.41 2.32 -13.04
CA ASP A 18 7.26 1.01 -13.66
C ASP A 18 6.07 0.27 -13.06
N ARG A 19 5.35 -0.44 -13.93
CA ARG A 19 4.14 -1.16 -13.56
C ARG A 19 4.28 -2.64 -13.88
N ILE A 20 3.91 -3.48 -12.92
CA ILE A 20 3.94 -4.93 -13.06
C ILE A 20 2.55 -5.53 -12.81
N HIS A 21 2.35 -6.76 -13.26
CA HIS A 21 1.16 -7.55 -12.98
C HIS A 21 1.36 -8.39 -11.72
N VAL A 22 0.33 -8.44 -10.87
CA VAL A 22 0.27 -9.28 -9.66
C VAL A 22 -1.06 -10.04 -9.69
N ALA A 23 -1.04 -11.31 -10.09
CA ALA A 23 -2.24 -12.06 -10.44
C ALA A 23 -3.09 -11.32 -11.49
N HIS A 24 -4.28 -10.84 -11.13
CA HIS A 24 -5.14 -10.04 -12.01
C HIS A 24 -5.08 -8.53 -11.70
N TYR A 25 -4.23 -8.13 -10.76
CA TYR A 25 -4.00 -6.74 -10.37
C TYR A 25 -2.78 -6.16 -11.08
N THR A 26 -2.61 -4.85 -10.93
CA THR A 26 -1.37 -4.17 -11.26
C THR A 26 -0.76 -3.51 -10.03
N ALA A 27 0.55 -3.30 -10.04
CA ALA A 27 1.25 -2.54 -9.01
C ALA A 27 2.28 -1.62 -9.64
N THR A 28 2.39 -0.40 -9.12
CA THR A 28 3.30 0.63 -9.62
C THR A 28 4.43 0.87 -8.63
N CYS A 29 5.67 0.91 -9.12
CA CYS A 29 6.86 1.25 -8.36
C CYS A 29 6.77 2.71 -7.87
N GLN A 30 6.79 2.90 -6.56
CA GLN A 30 6.67 4.22 -5.93
C GLN A 30 8.02 4.82 -5.56
N GLU A 31 8.98 3.96 -5.24
CA GLU A 31 10.27 4.37 -4.68
C GLU A 31 11.33 3.27 -4.90
N ILE A 32 12.55 3.68 -5.24
CA ILE A 32 13.71 2.79 -5.25
C ILE A 32 14.48 3.01 -3.96
N THR A 33 14.61 1.96 -3.14
CA THR A 33 15.37 2.00 -1.88
C THR A 33 16.64 1.14 -2.00
N PRO A 34 17.62 1.28 -1.09
CA PRO A 34 18.78 0.39 -1.05
C PRO A 34 18.42 -1.10 -0.90
N LYS A 35 17.27 -1.42 -0.29
CA LYS A 35 16.81 -2.81 -0.09
C LYS A 35 16.02 -3.36 -1.29
N GLY A 36 15.77 -2.55 -2.31
CA GLY A 36 14.95 -2.89 -3.47
C GLY A 36 13.86 -1.86 -3.77
N ALA A 37 13.07 -2.13 -4.80
CA ALA A 37 11.99 -1.28 -5.28
C ALA A 37 10.70 -1.52 -4.50
N LEU A 38 10.07 -0.45 -4.01
CA LEU A 38 8.78 -0.49 -3.33
C LEU A 38 7.64 -0.33 -4.32
N PHE A 39 6.76 -1.31 -4.35
CA PHE A 39 5.57 -1.31 -5.20
C PHE A 39 4.31 -1.13 -4.36
N LEU A 40 3.39 -0.32 -4.87
CA LEU A 40 2.05 -0.16 -4.34
C LEU A 40 1.06 -0.75 -5.36
N MET A 41 0.18 -1.64 -4.91
CA MET A 41 -0.93 -2.15 -5.72
C MET A 41 -1.80 -0.99 -6.23
N ASP A 42 -2.19 -0.98 -7.49
CA ASP A 42 -3.01 0.11 -8.06
C ASP A 42 -4.47 0.02 -7.63
N GLN A 43 -4.95 -1.19 -7.32
CA GLN A 43 -6.29 -1.49 -6.86
C GLN A 43 -6.28 -1.96 -5.40
N TYR A 44 -7.45 -1.94 -4.76
CA TYR A 44 -7.65 -2.69 -3.51
C TYR A 44 -7.83 -4.18 -3.81
N LEU A 45 -7.43 -5.02 -2.85
CA LEU A 45 -7.76 -6.44 -2.89
C LEU A 45 -9.29 -6.65 -2.94
N ASP A 46 -9.73 -7.66 -3.68
CA ASP A 46 -11.16 -8.01 -3.86
C ASP A 46 -11.82 -8.33 -2.52
N LYS A 47 -11.05 -8.96 -1.63
CA LYS A 47 -11.52 -9.28 -0.29
C LYS A 47 -11.39 -8.04 0.60
N ARG A 48 -12.54 -7.57 1.10
CA ARG A 48 -12.60 -6.66 2.25
C ARG A 48 -11.91 -7.28 3.46
N MET A 49 -11.00 -6.55 4.06
CA MET A 49 -10.34 -7.00 5.29
C MET A 49 -10.35 -5.89 6.33
N PRO A 50 -11.01 -6.10 7.48
CA PRO A 50 -10.99 -5.13 8.54
C PRO A 50 -9.62 -5.09 9.23
N MET A 51 -9.22 -3.91 9.72
CA MET A 51 -8.00 -3.79 10.54
C MET A 51 -8.03 -4.71 11.76
N ASN A 52 -9.16 -4.73 12.47
CA ASN A 52 -9.40 -5.49 13.70
C ASN A 52 -10.88 -5.88 13.79
N LYS A 53 -11.28 -6.74 14.73
CA LYS A 53 -12.70 -7.10 15.01
C LYS A 53 -13.69 -5.93 15.07
N LYS A 54 -13.24 -4.75 15.50
CA LYS A 54 -14.08 -3.54 15.64
C LYS A 54 -13.96 -2.56 14.46
N ASN A 55 -13.21 -2.92 13.41
CA ASN A 55 -12.93 -2.07 12.25
C ASN A 55 -12.37 -0.70 12.65
N THR A 56 -11.44 -0.68 13.60
CA THR A 56 -10.73 0.55 14.03
C THR A 56 -9.23 0.38 13.84
N ASN A 57 -8.52 1.49 13.60
CA ASN A 57 -7.06 1.51 13.58
C ASN A 57 -6.45 1.65 15.00
N LYS A 58 -7.26 1.46 16.06
CA LYS A 58 -6.79 1.55 17.44
C LYS A 58 -5.71 0.49 17.67
N GLY A 59 -4.53 0.93 18.14
CA GLY A 59 -3.37 0.06 18.34
C GLY A 59 -2.45 -0.06 17.12
N GLY A 60 -2.87 0.43 15.96
CA GLY A 60 -2.08 0.53 14.74
C GLY A 60 -1.94 -0.78 13.98
N TYR A 61 -1.43 -0.70 12.75
CA TYR A 61 -1.28 -1.86 11.87
C TYR A 61 -0.37 -2.95 12.46
N ALA A 62 0.72 -2.59 13.13
CA ALA A 62 1.72 -3.54 13.63
C ALA A 62 1.15 -4.64 14.55
N LYS A 63 0.07 -4.34 15.29
CA LYS A 63 -0.60 -5.28 16.22
C LYS A 63 -1.95 -5.77 15.70
N SER A 64 -2.28 -5.45 14.45
CA SER A 64 -3.62 -5.67 13.89
C SER A 64 -3.89 -7.11 13.46
N ASP A 65 -5.17 -7.45 13.33
CA ASP A 65 -5.61 -8.69 12.69
C ASP A 65 -5.29 -8.64 11.17
N LEU A 66 -5.40 -7.45 10.56
CA LEU A 66 -5.10 -7.23 9.15
C LEU A 66 -3.65 -7.55 8.78
N ARG A 67 -2.67 -7.17 9.61
CA ARG A 67 -1.26 -7.51 9.38
C ARG A 67 -1.08 -9.01 9.23
N ARG A 68 -1.69 -9.79 10.14
CA ARG A 68 -1.62 -11.25 10.11
C ARG A 68 -2.36 -11.82 8.89
N ALA A 69 -3.51 -11.24 8.54
CA ALA A 69 -4.26 -11.64 7.35
C ALA A 69 -3.47 -11.42 6.06
N LEU A 70 -2.72 -10.32 5.95
CA LEU A 70 -1.86 -10.04 4.80
C LEU A 70 -0.72 -11.06 4.65
N GLN A 71 -0.21 -11.62 5.74
CA GLN A 71 0.81 -12.68 5.66
C GLN A 71 0.21 -14.08 5.51
N SER A 72 -1.11 -14.23 5.35
CA SER A 72 -1.74 -15.54 5.19
C SER A 72 -1.41 -16.15 3.83
N VAL A 73 -1.42 -17.50 3.76
CA VAL A 73 -1.18 -18.25 2.52
C VAL A 73 -2.12 -17.80 1.40
N ASP A 74 -3.39 -17.52 1.70
CA ASP A 74 -4.38 -17.09 0.72
C ASP A 74 -4.02 -15.75 0.06
N VAL A 75 -3.54 -14.77 0.83
CA VAL A 75 -3.13 -13.47 0.29
C VAL A 75 -1.80 -13.59 -0.43
N LEU A 76 -0.81 -14.27 0.17
CA LEU A 76 0.52 -14.42 -0.43
C LEU A 76 0.49 -15.22 -1.73
N LYS A 77 -0.51 -16.08 -1.93
CA LYS A 77 -0.73 -16.79 -3.20
C LYS A 77 -1.01 -15.84 -4.37
N LEU A 78 -1.57 -14.65 -4.15
CA LEU A 78 -1.74 -13.62 -5.19
C LEU A 78 -0.40 -13.12 -5.75
N PHE A 79 0.66 -13.22 -4.93
CA PHE A 79 2.00 -12.77 -5.27
C PHE A 79 2.90 -13.92 -5.72
N SER A 80 2.37 -15.14 -5.91
CA SER A 80 3.18 -16.31 -6.25
C SER A 80 4.00 -16.13 -7.53
N GLY A 81 3.45 -15.39 -8.50
CA GLY A 81 4.11 -15.10 -9.78
C GLY A 81 5.34 -14.20 -9.65
N ILE A 82 5.51 -13.50 -8.52
CA ILE A 82 6.67 -12.64 -8.25
C ILE A 82 7.42 -13.01 -6.97
N ARG A 83 7.07 -14.15 -6.36
CA ARG A 83 7.48 -14.49 -5.00
C ARG A 83 8.98 -14.60 -4.81
N GLU A 84 9.69 -15.04 -5.83
CA GLU A 84 11.14 -15.25 -5.82
C GLU A 84 11.94 -13.94 -5.77
N TRP A 85 11.37 -12.85 -6.27
CA TRP A 85 11.99 -11.53 -6.22
C TRP A 85 11.56 -10.70 -5.01
N MET A 86 10.55 -11.14 -4.27
CA MET A 86 10.05 -10.40 -3.11
C MET A 86 11.03 -10.45 -1.93
N VAL A 87 11.31 -9.28 -1.37
CA VAL A 87 12.16 -9.11 -0.19
C VAL A 87 11.28 -8.82 1.03
N PRO A 88 11.50 -9.48 2.18
CA PRO A 88 10.78 -9.15 3.40
C PRO A 88 11.22 -7.78 3.94
N PHE A 89 10.28 -7.06 4.53
CA PHE A 89 10.56 -5.89 5.35
C PHE A 89 11.30 -6.28 6.63
N ASP A 90 11.84 -5.30 7.36
CA ASP A 90 12.64 -5.52 8.58
C ASP A 90 11.94 -6.31 9.68
N ASN A 91 10.60 -6.30 9.68
CA ASN A 91 9.78 -7.05 10.62
C ASN A 91 9.48 -8.50 10.18
N GLY A 92 10.06 -8.94 9.05
CA GLY A 92 9.88 -10.25 8.43
C GLY A 92 8.64 -10.39 7.55
N ASP A 93 7.78 -9.36 7.46
CA ASP A 93 6.59 -9.40 6.61
C ASP A 93 6.96 -9.22 5.14
N LEU A 94 6.25 -9.88 4.23
CA LEU A 94 6.37 -9.63 2.79
C LEU A 94 5.47 -8.48 2.32
N LEU A 95 4.34 -8.30 3.00
CA LEU A 95 3.33 -7.32 2.65
C LEU A 95 3.06 -6.36 3.80
N ARG A 96 2.82 -5.10 3.47
CA ARG A 96 2.27 -4.08 4.39
C ARG A 96 1.19 -3.27 3.69
N ILE A 97 0.64 -2.28 4.38
CA ILE A 97 -0.20 -1.22 3.78
C ILE A 97 0.59 0.09 3.79
N PRO A 98 0.19 1.13 3.02
CA PRO A 98 0.92 2.39 3.01
C PRO A 98 0.81 3.14 4.35
N PHE A 99 1.82 3.96 4.63
CA PHE A 99 1.77 5.01 5.63
C PHE A 99 1.06 6.25 5.08
N ALA A 100 0.56 7.10 5.97
CA ALA A 100 -0.04 8.36 5.58
C ALA A 100 1.01 9.30 4.96
N GLY A 101 2.24 9.33 5.49
CA GLY A 101 3.35 10.14 4.95
C GLY A 101 3.66 9.80 3.50
N GLU A 102 3.65 8.51 3.15
CA GLU A 102 3.88 8.02 1.79
C GLU A 102 2.85 8.55 0.77
N LEU A 103 1.61 8.82 1.21
CA LEU A 103 0.51 9.25 0.34
C LEU A 103 0.26 10.77 0.38
N PHE A 104 0.52 11.42 1.51
CA PHE A 104 0.12 12.81 1.76
C PHE A 104 1.31 13.71 2.09
N ASP A 105 1.36 14.87 1.44
CA ASP A 105 2.32 15.95 1.69
C ASP A 105 2.15 16.56 3.09
N LYS A 106 0.92 16.58 3.58
CA LYS A 106 0.59 16.98 4.94
C LYS A 106 -0.21 15.88 5.61
N LEU A 107 0.32 15.36 6.71
CA LEU A 107 -0.34 14.32 7.47
C LEU A 107 -1.71 14.80 7.98
N PRO A 108 -2.75 13.97 7.82
CA PRO A 108 -4.05 14.26 8.39
C PRO A 108 -3.99 14.47 9.91
N SER A 109 -4.78 15.41 10.42
CA SER A 109 -4.77 15.76 11.85
C SER A 109 -5.14 14.61 12.78
N TRP A 110 -5.90 13.63 12.27
CA TRP A 110 -6.42 12.48 13.00
C TRP A 110 -5.40 11.33 13.14
N CYS A 111 -4.35 11.27 12.30
CA CYS A 111 -3.36 10.20 12.39
C CYS A 111 -2.14 10.62 13.22
N GLU A 112 -1.55 9.67 13.93
CA GLU A 112 -0.22 9.81 14.50
C GLU A 112 0.79 10.07 13.37
N PRO A 113 1.77 10.96 13.59
CA PRO A 113 2.79 11.21 12.60
C PRO A 113 3.59 9.94 12.32
N ASP A 114 4.10 9.83 11.10
CA ASP A 114 5.09 8.85 10.68
C ASP A 114 6.28 9.58 10.06
N ASP A 115 7.40 8.87 9.94
CA ASP A 115 8.66 9.44 9.45
C ASP A 115 8.84 9.27 7.93
N HIS A 116 7.78 8.93 7.19
CA HIS A 116 7.85 8.73 5.75
C HIS A 116 7.53 10.00 4.97
N GLU A 117 8.27 10.21 3.90
CA GLU A 117 8.02 11.28 2.94
C GLU A 117 7.03 10.83 1.86
N GLN A 118 6.32 11.80 1.29
CA GLN A 118 5.39 11.52 0.20
C GLN A 118 6.11 11.00 -1.04
N TRP A 119 5.63 9.88 -1.58
CA TRP A 119 6.14 9.35 -2.84
C TRP A 119 5.96 10.35 -3.99
N PRO A 120 6.94 10.48 -4.90
CA PRO A 120 6.87 11.46 -6.00
C PRO A 120 5.59 11.36 -6.84
N LEU A 121 5.14 10.14 -7.12
CA LEU A 121 3.92 9.87 -7.88
C LEU A 121 2.66 10.30 -7.12
N MET A 122 2.67 10.27 -5.78
CA MET A 122 1.54 10.67 -4.94
C MET A 122 1.33 12.18 -4.90
N ARG A 123 2.25 12.99 -5.44
CA ARG A 123 2.00 14.43 -5.65
C ARG A 123 0.80 14.65 -6.56
N ASP A 124 0.60 13.79 -7.55
CA ASP A 124 -0.65 13.72 -8.29
C ASP A 124 -1.72 13.01 -7.46
N ARG A 125 -2.77 13.75 -7.08
CA ARG A 125 -3.86 13.24 -6.25
C ARG A 125 -4.62 12.09 -6.90
N ARG A 126 -4.58 11.95 -8.23
CA ARG A 126 -5.22 10.83 -8.95
C ARG A 126 -4.58 9.48 -8.59
N ASN A 127 -3.29 9.46 -8.29
CA ASN A 127 -2.56 8.24 -7.92
C ASN A 127 -2.88 7.75 -6.50
N ARG A 128 -3.50 8.61 -5.69
CA ARG A 128 -3.99 8.28 -4.33
C ARG A 128 -5.33 7.55 -4.36
N LEU A 129 -6.08 7.66 -5.45
CA LEU A 129 -7.35 6.97 -5.62
C LEU A 129 -7.08 5.50 -5.95
N ALA A 130 -7.84 4.62 -5.31
CA ALA A 130 -7.89 3.20 -5.64
C ALA A 130 -9.35 2.75 -5.63
N SER A 131 -9.63 1.70 -6.40
CA SER A 131 -10.94 1.08 -6.47
C SER A 131 -10.83 -0.42 -6.20
N ARG A 132 -11.95 -1.01 -5.76
CA ARG A 132 -12.14 -2.46 -5.78
C ARG A 132 -13.20 -2.76 -6.82
N CYS A 133 -12.89 -3.60 -7.80
CA CYS A 133 -13.82 -3.98 -8.86
C CYS A 133 -14.51 -2.77 -9.55
N GLY A 134 -13.79 -1.65 -9.69
CA GLY A 134 -14.31 -0.42 -10.32
C GLY A 134 -15.02 0.56 -9.36
N GLU A 135 -15.26 0.19 -8.11
CA GLU A 135 -15.89 1.08 -7.12
C GLU A 135 -14.85 1.75 -6.23
N TYR A 136 -14.90 3.08 -6.13
CA TYR A 136 -14.03 3.86 -5.25
C TYR A 136 -14.39 3.64 -3.77
N GLU A 137 -13.39 3.40 -2.95
CA GLU A 137 -13.55 3.32 -1.49
C GLU A 137 -12.32 3.88 -0.76
N TRP A 138 -12.48 4.09 0.55
CA TRP A 138 -11.37 4.42 1.44
C TRP A 138 -10.65 3.13 1.88
N GLY A 139 -9.33 3.25 2.05
CA GLY A 139 -8.46 2.15 2.41
C GLY A 139 -7.72 2.37 3.71
N TRP A 140 -7.24 1.28 4.30
CA TRP A 140 -6.45 1.31 5.53
C TRP A 140 -5.06 1.90 5.32
N LEU A 141 -4.58 2.62 6.35
CA LEU A 141 -3.20 3.09 6.49
C LEU A 141 -2.58 2.50 7.75
N GLN A 142 -1.24 2.49 7.82
CA GLN A 142 -0.54 1.96 8.99
C GLN A 142 -0.70 2.81 10.25
N ASN A 143 -0.85 4.12 10.08
CA ASN A 143 -0.85 5.08 11.17
C ASN A 143 -1.99 4.82 12.17
N LYS A 144 -1.66 5.01 13.45
CA LYS A 144 -2.62 4.99 14.54
C LYS A 144 -3.48 6.25 14.50
N ASP A 145 -4.74 6.15 14.94
CA ASP A 145 -5.57 7.34 15.21
C ASP A 145 -5.17 7.91 16.58
N LYS A 146 -4.88 9.22 16.61
CA LYS A 146 -4.49 9.98 17.81
C LYS A 146 -5.57 9.98 18.90
N THR A 147 -6.81 9.84 18.50
CA THR A 147 -8.01 10.05 19.30
C THR A 147 -8.81 8.76 19.55
N SER A 148 -8.29 7.58 19.19
CA SER A 148 -9.02 6.29 19.31
C SER A 148 -10.42 6.39 18.68
N SER A 149 -10.56 7.21 17.65
CA SER A 149 -11.86 7.66 17.21
C SER A 149 -12.46 6.68 16.20
N THR A 150 -13.75 6.49 16.28
CA THR A 150 -14.54 5.82 15.23
C THR A 150 -14.69 6.72 13.99
N PHE A 151 -13.99 7.87 13.91
CA PHE A 151 -14.06 8.83 12.81
C PHE A 151 -13.09 8.49 11.67
N PHE A 152 -12.89 7.21 11.38
CA PHE A 152 -12.26 6.77 10.13
C PHE A 152 -13.08 7.18 8.89
N CYS A 153 -14.30 7.69 9.07
CA CYS A 153 -15.23 8.10 8.01
C CYS A 153 -15.96 9.43 8.30
N SER A 154 -15.27 10.46 8.80
CA SER A 154 -15.91 11.78 8.98
C SER A 154 -16.02 12.53 7.64
N VAL A 155 -17.20 12.45 7.01
CA VAL A 155 -17.63 13.41 5.98
C VAL A 155 -18.52 14.45 6.64
N TYR A 156 -17.98 15.66 6.85
CA TYR A 156 -18.81 16.83 7.11
C TYR A 156 -19.30 17.41 5.78
N ASN A 157 -20.61 17.33 5.54
CA ASN A 157 -21.39 18.49 5.09
C ASN A 157 -22.92 18.31 5.24
N GLY A 158 -23.39 17.58 6.27
CA GLY A 158 -24.85 17.41 6.43
C GLY A 158 -25.37 16.43 7.49
N GLY A 159 -24.50 15.72 8.22
CA GLY A 159 -24.85 15.07 9.48
C GLY A 159 -25.96 14.03 9.43
N ASP A 160 -25.63 12.79 9.07
CA ASP A 160 -25.88 11.63 9.94
C ASP A 160 -25.20 10.38 9.36
N VAL A 161 -24.22 9.83 10.06
CA VAL A 161 -23.87 8.41 9.95
C VAL A 161 -23.16 7.97 11.22
N GLY A 162 -23.92 7.34 12.11
CA GLY A 162 -23.38 6.57 13.23
C GLY A 162 -22.37 5.53 12.74
N GLY A 163 -21.43 5.12 13.60
CA GLY A 163 -20.25 4.29 13.30
C GLY A 163 -20.46 2.93 12.61
N TRP A 164 -21.68 2.63 12.17
CA TRP A 164 -22.07 1.46 11.38
C TRP A 164 -21.71 1.59 9.88
N SER A 165 -21.71 2.79 9.29
CA SER A 165 -21.41 2.97 7.85
C SER A 165 -19.93 2.94 7.49
N ALA A 166 -19.03 3.06 8.46
CA ALA A 166 -17.58 2.91 8.27
C ALA A 166 -17.15 1.49 7.89
N SER A 167 -18.00 0.49 8.20
CA SER A 167 -17.74 -0.93 7.89
C SER A 167 -17.72 -1.24 6.39
N ASN A 168 -18.21 -0.32 5.54
CA ASN A 168 -18.30 -0.52 4.10
C ASN A 168 -17.06 -0.07 3.30
N PHE A 169 -16.09 0.60 3.94
CA PHE A 169 -14.92 1.18 3.28
C PHE A 169 -13.63 0.68 3.97
N ILE A 170 -13.27 -0.57 3.66
CA ILE A 170 -12.14 -1.32 4.27
C ILE A 170 -11.22 -1.87 3.19
N GLY A 171 -10.91 -1.01 2.22
CA GLY A 171 -9.98 -1.31 1.14
C GLY A 171 -8.58 -1.61 1.68
N VAL A 172 -7.94 -2.65 1.15
CA VAL A 172 -6.55 -2.98 1.47
C VAL A 172 -5.74 -2.84 0.21
N ARG A 173 -4.75 -1.93 0.26
CA ARG A 173 -3.84 -1.62 -0.85
C ARG A 173 -2.44 -2.08 -0.44
N PRO A 174 -2.04 -3.33 -0.77
CA PRO A 174 -0.75 -3.84 -0.35
C PRO A 174 0.42 -3.05 -0.92
N VAL A 175 1.46 -2.93 -0.10
CA VAL A 175 2.80 -2.50 -0.46
C VAL A 175 3.74 -3.69 -0.27
N PHE A 176 4.64 -3.89 -1.22
CA PHE A 176 5.64 -4.95 -1.19
C PHE A 176 6.95 -4.47 -1.80
N GLN A 177 8.02 -5.23 -1.56
CA GLN A 177 9.36 -4.91 -2.02
C GLN A 177 9.87 -6.00 -2.97
N ILE A 178 10.47 -5.58 -4.08
CA ILE A 178 11.17 -6.45 -5.03
C ILE A 178 12.66 -6.12 -4.99
N ALA A 179 13.51 -7.14 -4.92
CA ALA A 179 14.96 -6.97 -5.03
C ALA A 179 15.30 -6.33 -6.38
N THR A 180 16.08 -5.25 -6.36
CA THR A 180 16.69 -4.71 -7.57
C THR A 180 18.08 -5.30 -7.73
N CYS A 181 18.50 -5.55 -8.98
CA CYS A 181 19.86 -6.00 -9.28
C CYS A 181 20.88 -4.88 -9.04
N ARG A 182 21.23 -4.60 -7.78
CA ARG A 182 22.46 -3.88 -7.42
C ARG A 182 23.00 -4.36 -6.09
N GLU A 183 23.75 -5.46 -6.12
CA GLU A 183 24.91 -5.70 -5.27
C GLU A 183 25.70 -6.95 -5.73
N GLU A 184 26.41 -6.82 -6.85
CA GLU A 184 27.60 -7.64 -7.15
C GLU A 184 28.80 -6.74 -7.52
N ALA A 185 28.92 -5.54 -6.93
CA ALA A 185 29.98 -4.59 -7.28
C ALA A 185 30.88 -4.12 -6.13
N GLU A 186 30.72 -4.56 -4.87
CA GLU A 186 31.63 -4.14 -3.78
C GLU A 186 32.23 -5.26 -2.91
N MET A 187 32.13 -6.53 -3.32
CA MET A 187 32.85 -7.63 -2.64
C MET A 187 34.02 -8.24 -3.45
N CYS A 188 34.43 -7.61 -4.54
CA CYS A 188 35.62 -7.97 -5.31
C CYS A 188 36.44 -6.73 -5.65
N HIS A 189 36.95 -6.00 -4.64
CA HIS A 189 38.21 -5.23 -4.67
C HIS A 189 38.38 -4.43 -3.37
N SER A 190 38.90 -5.07 -2.31
CA SER A 190 40.11 -4.64 -1.56
C SER A 190 40.35 -5.53 -0.35
#